data_AF-A0A966R7D1-F1
#
_entry.id   AF-A0A966R7D1-F1
#
_cell.length_a   1.000
_cell.length_b   1.000
_cell.length_c   1.000
_cell.angle_alpha   90.00
_cell.angle_beta   90.00
_cell.angle_gamma   90.00
#
_symmetry.space_group_name_H-M   'P 1'
#
loop_
_entity.id
_entity.type
_entity.pdbx_description
1 polymer ?
#
loop_
_entity_poly.entity_id
_entity_poly.type
_entity_poly.pdbx_seq_one_letter_code
_entity_poly.pdbx_strand_id
1 'polypeptide(L)'
;MPRLSRSEAVEQGLAYYFDADKAQHAVDFFEQFLVHSKGKFAGQPFTLLDWQRHDVIEEIFGWMRVDTDTRKYRVGFIEVPKKNGALAPAA
;
A
#
# COMPACT_ATOMS: atom_id res chain seq x y z
N MET A 1 8.51 12.23 -2.64
CA MET A 1 7.56 13.24 -3.14
C MET A 1 6.72 13.67 -1.96
N PRO A 2 6.42 14.96 -1.77
CA PRO A 2 5.53 15.39 -0.69
C PRO A 2 4.15 14.72 -0.90
N ARG A 3 3.61 14.09 0.15
CA ARG A 3 2.28 13.45 0.13
C ARG A 3 1.21 14.54 0.22
N LEU A 4 0.97 15.20 -0.90
CA LEU A 4 0.01 16.29 -1.04
C LEU A 4 -1.35 15.74 -1.45
N SER A 5 -2.42 16.36 -0.95
CA SER A 5 -3.78 16.15 -1.42
C SER A 5 -3.94 16.59 -2.88
N ARG A 6 -5.04 16.17 -3.52
CA ARG A 6 -5.31 16.52 -4.91
C ARG A 6 -5.37 18.03 -5.15
N SER A 7 -6.00 18.79 -4.25
CA SER A 7 -6.11 20.24 -4.37
C SER A 7 -4.75 20.92 -4.28
N GLU A 8 -3.91 20.51 -3.34
CA GLU A 8 -2.55 21.06 -3.17
C GLU A 8 -1.67 20.72 -4.39
N ALA A 9 -1.80 19.50 -4.93
CA ALA A 9 -1.08 19.11 -6.13
C ALA A 9 -1.52 19.92 -7.35
N VAL A 10 -2.82 20.21 -7.50
CA VAL A 10 -3.34 21.08 -8.58
C VAL A 10 -2.81 22.50 -8.45
N GLU A 11 -2.84 23.08 -7.25
CA GLU A 11 -2.33 24.44 -6.99
C GLU A 11 -0.85 24.55 -7.31
N GLN A 12 -0.06 23.52 -7.00
CA GLN A 12 1.37 23.45 -7.27
C GLN A 12 1.72 22.97 -8.69
N GLY A 13 0.71 22.72 -9.55
CA GLY A 13 0.93 22.26 -10.93
C GLY A 13 1.58 20.87 -11.05
N LEU A 14 1.40 20.00 -10.05
CA LEU A 14 1.93 18.65 -10.01
C LEU A 14 1.01 17.67 -10.75
N ALA A 15 1.61 16.66 -11.40
CA ALA A 15 0.86 15.63 -12.14
C ALA A 15 0.27 14.53 -11.22
N TYR A 16 0.76 14.42 -9.99
CA TYR A 16 0.42 13.35 -9.06
C TYR A 16 0.11 13.89 -7.67
N TYR A 17 -0.78 13.20 -6.98
CA TYR A 17 -1.14 13.46 -5.58
C TYR A 17 -1.18 12.14 -4.80
N PHE A 18 -1.15 12.23 -3.47
CA PHE A 18 -1.27 11.08 -2.59
C PHE A 18 -2.66 11.06 -1.96
N ASP A 19 -3.40 9.97 -2.21
CA ASP A 19 -4.70 9.71 -1.62
C ASP A 19 -4.55 8.75 -0.44
N ALA A 20 -4.56 9.32 0.77
CA ALA A 20 -4.40 8.55 2.01
C ALA A 20 -5.55 7.57 2.23
N ASP A 21 -6.77 7.91 1.81
CA ASP A 21 -7.95 7.06 2.00
C ASP A 21 -7.88 5.84 1.07
N LYS A 22 -7.48 6.01 -0.19
CA LYS A 22 -7.26 4.89 -1.12
C LYS A 22 -6.09 4.00 -0.68
N ALA A 23 -5.01 4.58 -0.16
CA ALA A 23 -3.92 3.83 0.43
C ALA A 23 -4.39 2.99 1.63
N GLN A 24 -5.12 3.59 2.57
CA GLN A 24 -5.63 2.90 3.76
C GLN A 24 -6.65 1.81 3.38
N HIS A 25 -7.53 2.08 2.41
CA HIS A 25 -8.48 1.08 1.93
C HIS A 25 -7.79 -0.18 1.40
N ALA A 26 -6.65 -0.03 0.71
CA ALA A 26 -5.85 -1.17 0.29
C ALA A 26 -5.24 -1.90 1.48
N VAL A 27 -4.66 -1.19 2.46
CA VAL A 27 -4.13 -1.80 3.70
C VAL A 27 -5.20 -2.61 4.42
N ASP A 28 -6.38 -2.02 4.64
CA ASP A 28 -7.51 -2.67 5.31
C ASP A 28 -7.94 -3.95 4.58
N PHE A 29 -7.92 -3.94 3.25
CA PHE A 29 -8.22 -5.13 2.46
C PHE A 29 -7.27 -6.30 2.80
N PHE A 30 -5.96 -6.03 2.87
CA PHE A 30 -4.98 -7.07 3.19
C PHE A 30 -5.16 -7.58 4.62
N GLU A 31 -5.34 -6.69 5.60
CA GLU A 31 -5.36 -7.08 7.01
C GLU A 31 -6.68 -7.69 7.46
N GLN A 32 -7.81 -7.29 6.87
CA GLN A 32 -9.14 -7.73 7.30
C GLN A 32 -9.66 -8.94 6.51
N PHE A 33 -9.28 -9.08 5.24
CA PHE A 33 -9.86 -10.11 4.36
C PHE A 33 -8.88 -11.21 3.97
N LEU A 34 -7.57 -10.98 4.08
CA LEU A 34 -6.59 -12.02 3.79
C LEU A 34 -6.20 -12.75 5.08
N VAL A 35 -6.04 -14.06 4.94
CA VAL A 35 -5.58 -14.94 6.01
C VAL A 35 -4.42 -15.78 5.52
N HIS A 36 -3.56 -16.21 6.45
CA HIS A 36 -2.50 -17.15 6.09
C HIS A 36 -3.11 -18.50 5.67
N SER A 37 -2.70 -19.01 4.51
CA SER A 37 -3.20 -20.28 4.00
C SER A 37 -2.49 -21.51 4.57
N LYS A 38 -1.25 -21.35 5.07
CA LYS A 38 -0.39 -22.45 5.52
C LYS A 38 0.56 -22.03 6.65
N GLY A 39 1.09 -23.03 7.37
CA GLY A 39 2.11 -22.85 8.41
C GLY A 39 1.52 -22.55 9.78
N LYS A 40 2.37 -22.11 10.72
CA LYS A 40 2.01 -21.88 12.13
C LYS A 40 0.93 -20.82 12.37
N PHE A 41 0.65 -19.98 11.37
CA PHE A 41 -0.34 -18.91 11.44
C PHE A 41 -1.57 -19.17 10.56
N ALA A 42 -1.73 -20.39 10.02
CA ALA A 42 -2.84 -20.69 9.12
C ALA A 42 -4.20 -20.34 9.74
N GLY A 43 -5.04 -19.64 8.97
CA GLY A 43 -6.36 -19.15 9.41
C GLY A 43 -6.33 -17.83 10.20
N GLN A 44 -5.16 -17.31 10.56
CA GLN A 44 -5.04 -16.00 11.20
C GLN A 44 -5.04 -14.87 10.16
N PRO A 45 -5.52 -13.65 10.53
CA PRO A 45 -5.44 -12.47 9.68
C PRO A 45 -4.00 -12.16 9.22
N PHE A 46 -3.87 -11.68 7.99
CA PHE A 46 -2.59 -11.33 7.39
C PHE A 46 -2.20 -9.89 7.76
N THR A 47 -1.50 -9.71 8.87
CA THR A 47 -1.00 -8.38 9.27
C THR A 47 0.22 -7.98 8.44
N LEU A 48 0.20 -6.78 7.86
CA LEU A 48 1.30 -6.29 7.03
C LEU A 48 2.48 -5.84 7.91
N LEU A 49 3.71 -6.12 7.47
CA LEU A 49 4.89 -5.47 8.04
C LEU A 49 4.93 -3.99 7.64
N ASP A 50 5.57 -3.13 8.44
CA ASP A 50 5.69 -1.69 8.15
C ASP A 50 6.18 -1.39 6.73
N TRP A 51 7.22 -2.10 6.27
CA TRP A 51 7.75 -1.91 4.92
C TRP A 51 6.76 -2.39 3.83
N GLN A 52 6.00 -3.46 4.10
CA GLN A 52 4.97 -3.93 3.16
C GLN A 52 3.83 -2.91 3.09
N ARG A 53 3.42 -2.39 4.24
CA ARG A 53 2.39 -1.35 4.32
C ARG A 53 2.85 -0.08 3.63
N HIS A 54 3.94 0.52 4.08
CA HIS A 54 4.38 1.85 3.66
C HIS A 54 5.09 1.86 2.32
N ASP A 55 6.04 0.95 2.08
CA ASP A 55 6.91 1.01 0.89
C ASP A 55 6.30 0.31 -0.33
N VAL A 56 5.30 -0.55 -0.11
CA VAL A 56 4.65 -1.32 -1.18
C VAL A 56 3.18 -0.93 -1.34
N ILE A 57 2.34 -1.21 -0.35
CA ILE A 57 0.88 -1.08 -0.52
C ILE A 57 0.49 0.39 -0.62
N GLU A 58 0.88 1.23 0.32
CA GLU A 58 0.59 2.67 0.28
C GLU A 58 1.18 3.34 -0.96
N GLU A 59 2.39 2.98 -1.38
CA GLU A 59 3.01 3.57 -2.58
C GLU A 59 2.29 3.15 -3.88
N ILE A 60 1.88 1.89 -4.01
CA ILE A 60 1.20 1.39 -5.22
C ILE A 60 -0.24 1.90 -5.30
N PHE A 61 -0.95 1.95 -4.17
CA PHE A 61 -2.39 2.24 -4.14
C PHE A 61 -2.73 3.69 -3.75
N GLY A 62 -1.82 4.41 -3.09
CA GLY A 62 -2.03 5.80 -2.66
C GLY A 62 -1.62 6.85 -3.69
N TRP A 63 -0.66 6.57 -4.58
CA TRP A 63 -0.26 7.56 -5.60
C TRP A 63 -1.21 7.57 -6.79
N MET A 64 -1.83 8.74 -7.02
CA MET A 64 -2.88 8.94 -8.01
C MET A 64 -2.50 10.04 -9.00
N ARG A 65 -3.04 9.96 -10.22
CA ARG A 65 -2.90 10.97 -11.28
C ARG A 65 -3.94 12.07 -11.08
N VAL A 66 -3.51 13.32 -11.16
CA VAL A 66 -4.40 14.48 -10.99
C VAL A 66 -5.44 14.56 -12.11
N ASP A 67 -5.05 14.23 -13.35
CA ASP A 67 -5.87 14.37 -14.56
C ASP A 67 -7.04 13.37 -14.64
N THR A 68 -6.80 12.13 -14.26
CA THR A 68 -7.69 10.98 -14.52
C THR A 68 -8.19 10.33 -13.24
N ASP A 69 -7.66 10.71 -12.08
CA ASP A 69 -8.00 10.09 -10.80
C ASP A 69 -7.72 8.56 -10.75
N THR A 70 -6.68 8.13 -11.48
CA THR A 70 -6.25 6.72 -11.55
C THR A 70 -4.89 6.52 -10.90
N ARG A 71 -4.56 5.27 -10.54
CA ARG A 71 -3.25 4.95 -9.94
C ARG A 71 -2.09 5.35 -10.86
N LYS A 72 -1.05 5.95 -10.26
CA LYS A 72 0.22 6.26 -10.93
C LYS A 72 0.89 4.99 -11.44
N TYR A 73 0.95 3.96 -10.59
CA TYR A 73 1.59 2.68 -10.86
C TYR A 73 0.56 1.61 -11.21
N ARG A 74 0.86 0.80 -12.23
CA ARG A 74 0.06 -0.36 -12.63
C ARG A 74 0.78 -1.69 -12.36
N VAL A 75 2.10 -1.64 -12.32
CA VAL A 75 3.00 -2.77 -12.11
C VAL A 75 4.08 -2.31 -11.14
N GLY A 76 4.34 -3.12 -10.12
CA GLY A 76 5.43 -2.92 -9.17
C GLY A 76 6.39 -4.10 -9.25
N PHE A 77 7.69 -3.82 -9.12
CA PHE A 77 8.74 -4.83 -9.01
C PHE A 77 9.40 -4.68 -7.64
N ILE A 78 9.43 -5.76 -6.86
CA ILE A 78 9.87 -5.76 -5.46
C ILE A 78 10.84 -6.92 -5.29
N GLU A 79 12.09 -6.60 -4.96
CA GLU A 79 13.09 -7.59 -4.61
C GLU A 79 13.30 -7.56 -3.10
N VAL A 80 13.19 -8.73 -2.47
CA VAL A 80 13.45 -8.88 -1.04
C VAL A 80 14.38 -10.07 -0.78
N PRO A 81 15.31 -9.96 0.18
CA PRO A 81 16.12 -11.09 0.61
C PRO A 81 15.26 -12.25 1.13
N LYS A 82 15.83 -13.46 1.09
CA LYS A 82 15.14 -14.65 1.63
C LYS A 82 14.78 -14.43 3.10
N LYS A 83 13.56 -14.83 3.47
CA LYS A 83 12.95 -14.69 4.82
C LYS A 83 12.47 -13.28 5.20
N ASN A 84 12.50 -12.28 4.30
CA ASN A 84 11.90 -10.96 4.57
C ASN A 84 10.37 -10.89 4.40
N GLY A 85 9.74 -11.98 3.96
CA GLY A 85 8.28 -12.14 3.96
C GLY A 85 7.73 -12.82 5.21
N ALA A 86 8.55 -13.01 6.25
CA ALA A 86 8.10 -13.59 7.51
C ALA A 86 7.24 -12.56 8.26
N LEU A 87 5.94 -12.75 8.15
CA LEU A 87 4.89 -11.90 8.71
C LEU A 87 4.98 -11.86 10.24
N ALA A 88 4.67 -10.69 10.81
CA ALA A 88 4.60 -10.50 12.24
C ALA A 88 3.48 -11.38 12.82
N PRO A 89 3.65 -11.96 14.03
CA PRO A 89 2.51 -12.54 14.74
C PRO A 89 1.47 -11.43 14.95
N ALA A 90 0.20 -11.72 14.65
CA ALA A 90 -0.90 -10.87 15.09
C ALA A 90 -0.79 -10.69 16.60
N ALA A 91 -0.67 -9.44 17.05
CA ALA A 91 -0.57 -9.07 18.47
C ALA A 91 -1.92 -9.22 19.17
#